data_AF-A0A973FNQ9-F1
#
_entry.id   AF-A0A973FNQ9-F1
#
_cell.length_a   1.000
_cell.length_b   1.000
_cell.length_c   1.000
_cell.angle_alpha   90.00
_cell.angle_beta   90.00
_cell.angle_gamma   90.00
#
_symmetry.space_group_name_H-M   'P 1'
#
loop_
_entity.id
_entity.type
_entity.pdbx_description
1 polymer ?
#
loop_
_entity_poly.entity_id
_entity_poly.type
_entity_poly.pdbx_seq_one_letter_code
_entity_poly.pdbx_strand_id
1 'polypeptide(L)' 'MTQAEMRLIEEGWEALVERLGLAEATRFVMLLDRRTGGALQHLRALWSTPSAGQRRSGVIQSQPINQFDV' A
#
# COMPACT_ATOMS: atom_id res chain seq x y z
N MET A 1 -21.73 -8.01 18.12
CA MET A 1 -20.58 -8.79 17.61
C MET A 1 -20.59 -10.15 18.29
N THR A 2 -20.71 -11.20 17.50
CA THR A 2 -20.58 -12.59 17.93
C THR A 2 -19.11 -12.98 17.92
N GLN A 3 -18.79 -14.10 18.59
CA GLN A 3 -17.42 -14.62 18.59
C GLN A 3 -16.95 -15.02 17.18
N ALA A 4 -17.87 -15.51 16.34
CA ALA A 4 -17.58 -15.87 14.95
C ALA A 4 -17.24 -14.64 14.10
N GLU A 5 -17.98 -13.54 14.29
CA GLU A 5 -17.68 -12.26 13.61
C GLU A 5 -16.32 -11.71 14.03
N MET A 6 -15.96 -11.82 15.31
CA MET A 6 -14.64 -11.38 15.81
C MET A 6 -13.50 -12.16 15.15
N ARG A 7 -13.62 -13.49 15.05
CA ARG A 7 -12.61 -14.33 14.39
C ARG A 7 -12.46 -13.99 12.91
N LEU A 8 -13.57 -13.77 12.21
CA LEU A 8 -13.53 -13.38 10.79
C LEU A 8 -12.78 -12.05 10.59
N ILE A 9 -12.95 -11.10 11.52
CA ILE A 9 -12.24 -9.81 11.49
C ILE A 9 -10.73 -10.03 11.73
N GLU A 10 -10.37 -10.85 12.72
CA GLU A 10 -8.97 -11.18 13.04
C GLU A 10 -8.28 -11.88 11.86
N GLU A 11 -8.91 -12.91 11.28
CA GLU A 11 -8.40 -13.62 10.10
C GLU A 11 -8.27 -12.70 8.89
N GLY A 12 -9.27 -11.84 8.66
CA GLY A 12 -9.22 -10.85 7.59
C GLY A 12 -8.10 -9.82 7.77
N TRP A 13 -7.85 -9.40 9.02
CA TRP A 13 -6.74 -8.51 9.35
C TRP A 13 -5.38 -9.17 9.12
N GLU A 14 -5.18 -10.41 9.58
CA GLU A 14 -3.95 -11.15 9.35
C GLU A 14 -3.64 -11.30 7.86
N ALA A 15 -4.64 -11.68 7.05
CA ALA A 15 -4.49 -11.80 5.60
C ALA A 15 -4.12 -10.47 4.92
N LEU A 16 -4.69 -9.36 5.38
CA LEU A 16 -4.36 -8.00 4.90
C LEU A 16 -2.90 -7.64 5.23
N VAL A 17 -2.46 -7.89 6.46
CA VAL A 17 -1.09 -7.61 6.90
C VAL A 17 -0.08 -8.49 6.17
N GLU A 18 -0.38 -9.78 5.97
CA GLU A 18 0.48 -10.71 5.23
C GLU A 18 0.69 -10.25 3.78
N ARG A 19 -0.38 -9.75 3.13
CA ARG A 19 -0.34 -9.37 1.72
C ARG A 19 0.26 -7.99 1.48
N LEU A 20 0.01 -7.03 2.36
CA LEU A 20 0.31 -5.61 2.14
C LEU A 20 1.42 -5.07 3.05
N GLY A 21 1.71 -5.76 4.16
CA GLY A 21 2.44 -5.21 5.29
C GLY A 21 1.56 -4.31 6.17
N LEU A 22 1.96 -4.19 7.44
CA LEU A 22 1.18 -3.51 8.49
C LEU A 22 0.79 -2.07 8.14
N ALA A 23 1.72 -1.30 7.56
CA ALA A 23 1.50 0.11 7.25
C ALA A 23 0.42 0.31 6.16
N GLU A 24 0.49 -0.45 5.07
CA GLU A 24 -0.47 -0.35 3.97
C GLU A 24 -1.83 -0.99 4.34
N ALA A 25 -1.84 -2.08 5.10
CA ALA A 25 -3.07 -2.66 5.65
C ALA A 25 -3.82 -1.65 6.54
N THR A 26 -3.11 -0.93 7.40
CA THR A 26 -3.69 0.12 8.25
C THR A 26 -4.24 1.27 7.40
N ARG A 27 -3.47 1.74 6.40
CA ARG A 27 -3.92 2.80 5.48
C ARG A 27 -5.18 2.39 4.72
N PHE A 28 -5.26 1.14 4.27
CA PHE A 28 -6.42 0.59 3.60
C PHE A 28 -7.68 0.65 4.46
N VAL A 29 -7.62 0.21 5.72
CA VAL A 29 -8.75 0.29 6.66
C VAL A 29 -9.16 1.75 6.92
N MET A 30 -8.18 2.65 7.10
CA MET A 30 -8.46 4.09 7.27
C MET A 30 -9.13 4.72 6.05
N LEU A 31 -8.81 4.27 4.83
CA LEU A 31 -9.47 4.74 3.61
C LEU A 31 -10.92 4.22 3.53
N LEU A 32 -11.17 2.97 3.92
CA LEU A 32 -12.53 2.40 3.98
C LEU A 32 -13.42 3.15 4.97
N ASP A 33 -12.91 3.40 6.18
CA ASP A 33 -13.64 4.10 7.26
C ASP A 33 -14.10 5.51 6.84
N ARG A 34 -13.25 6.22 6.09
CA ARG A 34 -13.55 7.58 5.59
C ARG A 34 -14.58 7.61 4.47
N ARG A 35 -15.10 6.45 4.01
CA ARG A 35 -15.98 6.31 2.84
C ARG A 35 -15.49 7.06 1.60
N THR A 36 -14.18 7.28 1.50
CA THR A 36 -13.61 8.00 0.36
C THR A 36 -13.56 7.03 -0.81
N GLY A 37 -14.06 7.44 -1.98
CA GLY A 37 -14.00 6.63 -3.21
C GLY A 37 -12.57 6.18 -3.60
N GLY A 38 -11.54 6.80 -3.00
CA GLY A 38 -10.14 6.37 -3.08
C GLY A 38 -9.86 4.98 -2.48
N ALA A 39 -10.68 4.48 -1.55
CA ALA A 39 -10.51 3.13 -1.01
C ALA A 39 -10.67 2.04 -2.09
N LEU A 40 -11.67 2.19 -2.97
CA LEU A 40 -11.87 1.31 -4.13
C LEU A 40 -10.74 1.42 -5.15
N GLN A 41 -10.19 2.62 -5.36
CA GLN A 41 -9.04 2.81 -6.25
C GLN A 41 -7.78 2.15 -5.67
N HIS A 42 -7.56 2.27 -4.36
CA HIS A 42 -6.45 1.62 -3.67
C HIS A 42 -6.60 0.09 -3.70
N LEU A 43 -7.82 -0.42 -3.49
CA LEU A 43 -8.15 -1.85 -3.64
C LEU A 43 -7.85 -2.34 -5.06
N ARG A 44 -8.27 -1.62 -6.09
CA ARG A 44 -7.93 -1.97 -7.47
C ARG A 44 -6.42 -1.94 -7.71
N ALA A 45 -5.69 -0.96 -7.19
CA ALA A 45 -4.24 -0.89 -7.36
C ALA A 45 -3.53 -2.10 -6.73
N LEU A 46 -3.91 -2.47 -5.50
CA LEU A 46 -3.35 -3.62 -4.78
C LEU A 46 -3.62 -4.97 -5.47
N TRP A 47 -4.82 -5.15 -6.01
CA TRP A 47 -5.20 -6.38 -6.74
C TRP A 47 -4.72 -6.41 -8.20
N SER A 48 -4.44 -5.26 -8.80
CA SER A 48 -3.93 -5.16 -10.18
C SER A 48 -2.41 -5.32 -10.27
N THR A 49 -1.70 -5.20 -9.16
CA THR A 49 -0.30 -5.59 -9.08
C THR A 49 -0.18 -7.12 -9.01
N PRO A 50 0.26 -7.82 -10.07
CA PRO A 50 0.89 -9.11 -9.86
C PRO A 50 2.06 -8.86 -8.90
N SER A 51 2.22 -9.72 -7.90
CA SER A 51 3.24 -9.64 -6.85
C SER A 51 4.63 -9.42 -7.43
N ALA A 52 4.94 -8.17 -7.70
CA ALA A 52 6.21 -7.72 -8.22
C ALA A 52 7.10 -7.55 -6.99
N GLY A 53 7.84 -8.61 -6.67
CA GLY A 53 9.14 -8.44 -6.06
C GLY A 53 10.00 -7.56 -6.98
N GLN A 54 9.80 -6.25 -6.94
CA GLN A 54 10.57 -5.29 -7.72
C GLN A 54 10.97 -4.15 -6.79
N ARG A 55 12.07 -4.43 -6.09
CA ARG A 55 13.00 -3.50 -5.44
C ARG A 55 12.83 -2.06 -5.93
N ARG A 56 12.42 -1.16 -5.04
CA ARG A 56 12.86 0.23 -5.09
C ARG A 56 13.95 0.44 -4.04
N SER A 57 15.08 -0.23 -4.27
CA SER A 57 16.38 0.14 -3.68
C SER A 57 17.19 0.85 -4.76
N GLY A 58 17.68 2.05 -4.45
CA GLY A 58 18.63 2.84 -5.25
C GLY A 58 17.97 3.58 -6.41
N VAL A 59 18.22 4.86 -6.68
CA VAL A 59 19.47 5.60 -6.53
C VAL A 59 19.17 7.07 -6.21
N ILE A 60 19.66 7.53 -5.06
CA ILE A 60 20.14 8.90 -4.89
C ILE A 60 21.56 8.89 -5.46
N GLN A 61 21.88 9.70 -6.49
CA GLN A 61 23.19 10.35 -6.64
C GLN A 61 23.36 11.17 -7.95
N SER A 62 23.70 12.46 -7.77
CA SER A 62 24.66 13.33 -8.52
C SER A 62 24.47 13.58 -10.04
N GLN A 63 24.66 14.76 -10.64
CA GLN A 63 25.40 16.01 -10.33
C GLN A 63 24.98 17.14 -11.32
N PRO A 64 25.44 18.41 -11.15
CA PRO A 64 25.05 19.58 -11.94
C PRO A 64 25.94 19.74 -13.19
N ILE A 65 25.39 20.28 -14.29
CA ILE A 65 26.16 20.68 -15.47
C ILE A 65 26.08 22.20 -15.64
N ASN A 66 27.22 22.86 -15.41
CA ASN A 66 27.52 24.22 -15.81
C ASN A 66 27.30 24.38 -17.32
N GLN A 67 26.52 25.38 -17.72
CA GLN A 67 26.45 25.84 -19.11
C GLN A 67 27.37 27.06 -19.27
N PHE A 68 28.48 26.86 -19.98
CA PHE A 68 29.44 27.90 -20.40
C PHE A 68 28.90 28.69 -21.61
N ASP A 69 29.02 30.02 -21.52
CA ASP A 69 29.61 31.00 -22.46
C ASP A 69 29.33 30.91 -23.98
N VAL A 70 28.73 31.98 -24.55
CA VAL A 70 29.16 32.77 -25.73
C VAL A 70 28.60 34.19 -25.61
#